data_AF-A0A354FN49-F1
#
_entry.id   AF-A0A354FN49-F1
#
_cell.length_a   1.000
_cell.length_b   1.000
_cell.length_c   1.000
_cell.angle_alpha   90.00
_cell.angle_beta   90.00
_cell.angle_gamma   90.00
#
_symmetry.space_group_name_H-M   'P 1'
#
loop_
_entity.id
_entity.type
_entity.pdbx_description
1 polymer ?
#
loop_
_entity_poly.entity_id
_entity_poly.type
_entity_poly.pdbx_seq_one_letter_code
_entity_poly.pdbx_strand_id
1 'polypeptide(L)'
;MSHFFATCAKGLERLLVQELEALGAESCEARTSGVTVQGSLETAYRACLWSRVASRVLWPLTKVSAPDTDTLYSALKTFPWEEHFTVDKTFAVHCTALHAPISNTHFAALRVKDAVVDRFRDFVGRRPNVDPEAPDLRIAVHLQEETAQVYL
;
A
#
# COMPACT_ATOMS: atom_id res chain seq x y z
N MET A 1 -2.76 17.31 5.24
CA MET A 1 -1.36 17.12 4.81
C MET A 1 -1.20 15.66 4.45
N SER A 2 -0.53 15.34 3.35
CA SER A 2 -0.35 13.96 2.91
C SER A 2 0.87 13.33 3.59
N HIS A 3 0.73 12.04 3.91
CA HIS A 3 1.83 11.20 4.36
C HIS A 3 2.03 10.11 3.31
N PHE A 4 3.27 9.68 3.08
CA PHE A 4 3.56 8.48 2.30
C PHE A 4 4.65 7.66 2.97
N PHE A 5 4.82 6.41 2.55
CA PHE A 5 5.84 5.53 3.10
C PHE A 5 6.85 5.15 2.03
N ALA A 6 8.13 5.32 2.29
CA ALA A 6 9.19 4.86 1.40
C ALA A 6 9.87 3.63 2.02
N THR A 7 9.85 2.50 1.30
CA THR A 7 10.52 1.26 1.77
C THR A 7 12.00 1.29 1.41
N CYS A 8 12.84 0.64 2.21
CA CYS A 8 14.25 0.41 1.89
C CYS A 8 14.75 -0.90 2.49
N ALA A 9 15.94 -1.33 2.10
CA ALA A 9 16.62 -2.42 2.78
C ALA A 9 16.93 -2.04 4.24
N LYS A 10 16.89 -3.03 5.14
CA LYS A 10 17.22 -2.82 6.56
C LYS A 10 18.64 -2.26 6.70
N GLY A 11 18.79 -1.24 7.53
CA GLY A 11 20.04 -0.51 7.76
C GLY A 11 20.23 0.71 6.87
N LEU A 12 19.40 0.89 5.83
CA LEU A 12 19.46 2.07 4.94
C LEU A 12 18.50 3.20 5.35
N GLU A 13 17.73 3.03 6.44
CA GLU A 13 16.67 3.96 6.84
C GLU A 13 17.20 5.38 7.02
N ARG A 14 18.37 5.53 7.66
CA ARG A 14 18.99 6.85 7.87
C ARG A 14 19.45 7.52 6.57
N LEU A 15 19.94 6.74 5.62
CA LEU A 15 20.32 7.26 4.30
C LEU A 15 19.08 7.68 3.51
N LEU A 16 18.01 6.90 3.60
CA LEU A 16 16.74 7.23 2.97
C LEU A 16 16.11 8.50 3.57
N VAL A 17 16.17 8.70 4.90
CA VAL A 17 15.72 9.95 5.55
C VAL A 17 16.44 11.16 4.96
N GLN A 18 17.78 11.12 4.90
CA GLN A 18 18.58 12.22 4.36
C GLN A 18 18.26 12.52 2.89
N GLU A 19 18.07 11.46 2.09
CA GLU A 19 17.72 11.60 0.68
C GLU A 19 16.33 12.24 0.51
N LEU A 20 15.34 11.81 1.29
CA LEU A 20 13.98 12.33 1.21
C LEU A 20 13.88 13.79 1.68
N GLU A 21 14.60 14.16 2.74
CA GLU A 21 14.71 15.55 3.19
C GLU A 21 15.31 16.44 2.09
N ALA A 22 16.38 15.97 1.43
CA ALA A 22 16.98 16.68 0.29
C ALA A 22 16.03 16.79 -0.92
N LEU A 23 15.09 15.87 -1.07
CA LEU A 23 14.07 15.88 -2.12
C LEU A 23 12.84 16.74 -1.77
N GLY A 24 12.81 17.34 -0.58
CA GLY A 24 11.76 18.25 -0.14
C GLY A 24 10.68 17.58 0.71
N ALA A 25 11.02 16.52 1.44
CA ALA A 25 10.20 16.06 2.55
C ALA A 25 10.23 17.07 3.71
N GLU A 26 9.08 17.32 4.32
CA GLU A 26 8.95 18.22 5.47
C GLU A 26 9.40 17.55 6.77
N SER A 27 9.10 16.26 6.90
CA SER A 27 9.48 15.43 8.03
C SER A 27 9.63 13.99 7.59
N CYS A 28 10.66 13.32 8.10
CA CYS A 28 10.99 11.94 7.80
C CYS A 28 11.23 11.19 9.11
N GLU A 29 10.49 10.10 9.33
CA GLU A 29 10.65 9.28 10.51
C GLU A 29 11.03 7.85 10.13
N ALA A 30 12.23 7.44 10.54
CA ALA A 30 12.72 6.10 10.30
C ALA A 30 11.82 5.05 10.99
N ARG A 31 11.53 3.98 10.26
CA ARG A 31 10.79 2.80 10.70
C ARG A 31 11.55 1.57 10.25
N THR A 32 11.26 0.40 10.81
CA THR A 32 11.93 -0.82 10.38
C THR A 32 11.72 -1.07 8.88
N SER A 33 12.80 -1.06 8.09
CA SER A 33 12.78 -1.26 6.62
C SER A 33 12.09 -0.15 5.82
N GLY A 34 12.01 1.08 6.34
CA GLY A 34 11.50 2.21 5.59
C GLY A 34 11.39 3.52 6.37
N VAL A 35 10.75 4.51 5.77
CA VAL A 35 10.62 5.87 6.31
C VAL A 35 9.19 6.34 6.10
N THR A 36 8.55 6.79 7.18
CA THR A 36 7.30 7.55 7.09
C THR A 36 7.62 8.98 6.75
N VAL A 37 7.00 9.51 5.70
CA VAL A 37 7.29 10.83 5.14
C VAL A 37 6.08 11.71 5.24
N GLN A 38 6.26 12.92 5.74
CA GLN A 38 5.32 14.02 5.56
C GLN A 38 5.79 14.86 4.36
N GLY A 39 4.94 14.96 3.35
CA GLY A 39 5.29 15.67 2.12
C GLY A 39 4.14 15.65 1.12
N SER A 40 4.21 16.54 0.15
CA SER A 40 3.19 16.65 -0.91
C SER A 40 3.26 15.47 -1.88
N LEU A 41 2.25 15.36 -2.75
CA LEU A 41 2.30 14.42 -3.87
C LEU A 41 3.50 14.71 -4.80
N GLU A 42 3.90 15.97 -4.94
CA GLU A 42 5.10 16.34 -5.68
C GLU A 42 6.36 15.75 -5.04
N THR A 43 6.49 15.79 -3.71
CA THR A 43 7.60 15.14 -2.99
C THR A 43 7.62 13.63 -3.23
N ALA A 44 6.45 12.97 -3.23
CA ALA A 44 6.35 11.54 -3.53
C ALA A 44 6.81 11.25 -4.97
N TYR A 45 6.40 12.06 -5.96
CA TYR A 45 6.89 11.93 -7.34
C TYR A 45 8.40 12.16 -7.46
N ARG A 46 8.95 13.16 -6.76
CA ARG A 46 10.39 13.38 -6.73
C ARG A 46 11.12 12.18 -6.13
N ALA A 47 10.59 11.56 -5.08
CA ALA A 47 11.14 10.34 -4.51
C ALA A 47 11.13 9.19 -5.54
N CYS A 48 10.05 8.99 -6.28
CA CYS A 48 10.00 7.98 -7.36
C CYS A 48 11.03 8.21 -8.46
N LEU A 49 11.32 9.48 -8.79
CA LEU A 49 12.23 9.83 -9.89
C LEU A 49 13.70 9.86 -9.49
N TRP A 50 14.00 10.25 -8.26
CA TRP A 50 15.36 10.64 -7.85
C TRP A 50 15.93 9.84 -6.69
N SER A 51 15.11 9.11 -5.94
CA SER A 51 15.61 8.29 -4.84
C SER A 51 16.45 7.13 -5.37
N ARG A 52 17.64 6.96 -4.80
CA ARG A 52 18.54 5.83 -5.08
C ARG A 52 18.50 4.79 -3.97
N VAL A 53 17.87 5.13 -2.83
CA VAL A 53 17.78 4.27 -1.65
C VAL A 53 16.39 3.63 -1.51
N ALA A 54 15.32 4.33 -1.91
CA ALA A 54 13.97 3.81 -1.81
C ALA A 54 13.76 2.65 -2.78
N SER A 55 13.24 1.54 -2.24
CA SER A 55 12.83 0.39 -3.05
C SER A 55 11.42 0.58 -3.61
N ARG A 56 10.52 1.22 -2.85
CA ARG A 56 9.16 1.59 -3.27
C ARG A 56 8.71 2.86 -2.55
N VAL A 57 7.93 3.68 -3.22
CA VAL A 57 7.18 4.80 -2.63
C VAL A 57 5.71 4.38 -2.61
N LEU A 58 5.13 4.29 -1.41
CA LEU A 58 3.80 3.75 -1.15
C LEU A 58 2.87 4.88 -0.68
N TRP A 59 1.81 5.11 -1.45
CA TRP A 59 0.82 6.14 -1.14
C TRP A 59 -0.34 5.56 -0.33
N PRO A 60 -0.55 5.98 0.92
CA PRO A 60 -1.57 5.39 1.79
C PRO A 60 -2.97 5.74 1.29
N LEU A 61 -3.82 4.72 1.19
CA LEU A 61 -5.23 4.86 0.84
C LEU A 61 -6.11 4.85 2.08
N THR A 62 -5.96 3.83 2.92
CA THR A 62 -6.81 3.62 4.09
C THR A 62 -6.13 2.74 5.13
N LYS A 63 -6.55 2.91 6.38
CA LYS A 63 -6.19 2.04 7.50
C LYS A 63 -7.45 1.40 8.06
N VAL A 64 -7.47 0.08 8.15
CA VAL A 64 -8.64 -0.68 8.63
C VAL A 64 -8.26 -1.65 9.74
N SER A 65 -9.26 -2.08 10.51
CA SER A 65 -9.10 -3.18 11.47
C SER A 65 -8.96 -4.51 10.73
N ALA A 66 -8.07 -5.37 11.22
CA ALA A 66 -7.75 -6.67 10.62
C ALA A 66 -7.33 -7.72 11.66
N PRO A 67 -8.17 -8.02 12.68
CA PRO A 67 -7.91 -9.12 13.62
C PRO A 67 -7.97 -10.49 12.93
N ASP A 68 -8.73 -10.59 11.83
CA ASP A 68 -8.89 -11.79 11.02
C ASP A 68 -9.16 -11.41 9.55
N THR A 69 -9.12 -12.42 8.67
CA THR A 69 -9.25 -12.22 7.23
C THR A 69 -10.65 -11.83 6.77
N ASP A 70 -11.69 -12.14 7.53
CA ASP A 70 -13.07 -11.82 7.17
C ASP A 70 -13.42 -10.37 7.53
N THR A 71 -12.91 -9.90 8.67
CA THR A 71 -12.93 -8.49 9.04
C THR A 71 -12.17 -7.64 8.01
N LEU A 72 -10.97 -8.07 7.62
CA LEU A 72 -10.18 -7.42 6.56
C LEU A 72 -10.94 -7.38 5.23
N TYR A 73 -11.49 -8.53 4.79
CA TYR A 73 -12.29 -8.61 3.56
C TYR A 73 -13.48 -7.65 3.60
N SER A 74 -14.24 -7.66 4.68
CA SER A 74 -15.46 -6.85 4.82
C SER A 74 -15.14 -5.35 4.77
N ALA A 75 -14.09 -4.93 5.48
CA ALA A 75 -13.64 -3.54 5.47
C ALA A 75 -13.13 -3.07 4.10
N LEU A 76 -12.40 -3.93 3.38
CA LEU A 76 -11.90 -3.59 2.05
C LEU A 76 -12.94 -3.72 0.96
N LYS A 77 -14.00 -4.53 1.14
CA LYS A 77 -15.11 -4.61 0.20
C LYS A 77 -15.96 -3.33 0.21
N THR A 78 -16.02 -2.62 1.33
CA THR A 78 -16.78 -1.35 1.43
C THR A 78 -16.00 -0.13 0.98
N PHE A 79 -14.67 -0.24 0.87
CA PHE A 79 -13.79 0.83 0.41
C PHE A 79 -14.04 1.19 -1.07
N PRO A 80 -14.14 2.49 -1.44
CA PRO A 80 -14.50 2.92 -2.79
C PRO A 80 -13.31 2.84 -3.77
N TRP A 81 -12.90 1.62 -4.14
CA TRP A 81 -11.78 1.37 -5.05
C TRP A 81 -11.92 2.06 -6.42
N GLU A 82 -13.16 2.29 -6.86
CA GLU A 82 -13.50 3.00 -8.09
C GLU A 82 -13.03 4.47 -8.13
N GLU A 83 -12.75 5.08 -6.96
CA GLU A 83 -12.15 6.42 -6.88
C GLU A 83 -10.66 6.42 -7.22
N HIS A 84 -10.03 5.24 -7.21
CA HIS A 84 -8.58 5.07 -7.41
C HIS A 84 -8.22 4.45 -8.75
N PHE A 85 -9.06 3.56 -9.30
CA PHE A 85 -8.84 2.98 -10.63
C PHE A 85 -10.14 2.49 -11.27
N THR A 86 -10.10 2.31 -12.59
CA THR A 86 -11.25 1.84 -13.36
C THR A 86 -11.24 0.32 -13.51
N VAL A 87 -12.42 -0.26 -13.77
CA VAL A 87 -12.60 -1.70 -13.97
C VAL A 87 -11.81 -2.28 -15.16
N ASP A 88 -11.34 -1.43 -16.07
CA ASP A 88 -10.57 -1.85 -17.26
C ASP A 88 -9.07 -2.04 -16.96
N LYS A 89 -8.60 -1.63 -15.77
CA LYS A 89 -7.21 -1.76 -15.33
C LYS A 89 -6.95 -3.13 -14.71
N THR A 90 -5.73 -3.63 -14.90
CA THR A 90 -5.25 -4.82 -14.20
C THR A 90 -4.66 -4.46 -12.84
N PHE A 91 -4.76 -5.35 -11.86
CA PHE A 91 -4.15 -5.13 -10.56
C PHE A 91 -3.51 -6.38 -9.98
N ALA A 92 -2.60 -6.18 -9.03
CA ALA A 92 -2.07 -7.24 -8.17
C ALA A 92 -2.08 -6.79 -6.71
N VAL A 93 -2.19 -7.76 -5.80
CA VAL A 93 -2.15 -7.51 -4.36
C VAL A 93 -0.91 -8.15 -3.76
N HIS A 94 -0.18 -7.39 -2.94
CA HIS A 94 0.93 -7.88 -2.15
C HIS A 94 0.71 -7.56 -0.66
N CYS A 95 0.81 -8.59 0.19
CA CYS A 95 0.67 -8.44 1.64
C CYS A 95 2.00 -8.69 2.36
N THR A 96 2.28 -7.87 3.34
CA THR A 96 3.35 -8.05 4.34
C THR A 96 2.74 -8.06 5.73
N ALA A 97 3.39 -8.72 6.69
CA ALA A 97 2.90 -8.80 8.06
C ALA A 97 4.04 -8.62 9.06
N LEU A 98 3.76 -7.91 10.16
CA LEU A 98 4.65 -7.72 11.30
C LEU A 98 3.83 -7.80 12.58
N HIS A 99 4.07 -8.83 13.40
CA HIS A 99 3.34 -9.05 14.66
C HIS A 99 1.79 -9.03 14.51
N ALA A 100 1.28 -9.49 13.37
CA ALA A 100 -0.16 -9.53 13.09
C ALA A 100 -0.77 -10.92 13.33
N PRO A 101 -2.05 -11.03 13.76
CA PRO A 101 -2.75 -12.31 13.88
C PRO A 101 -2.87 -13.05 12.55
N ILE A 102 -3.03 -12.31 11.45
CA ILE A 102 -3.06 -12.86 10.09
C ILE A 102 -1.63 -13.18 9.65
N SER A 103 -1.18 -14.40 9.89
CA SER A 103 0.19 -14.84 9.61
C SER A 103 0.40 -15.28 8.15
N ASN A 104 -0.64 -15.79 7.48
CA ASN A 104 -0.56 -16.21 6.08
C ASN A 104 -0.81 -15.03 5.14
N THR A 105 0.25 -14.33 4.76
CA THR A 105 0.19 -13.15 3.89
C THR A 105 -0.30 -13.47 2.48
N HIS A 106 -0.01 -14.67 1.95
CA HIS A 106 -0.53 -15.08 0.64
C HIS A 106 -2.06 -15.21 0.68
N PHE A 107 -2.60 -15.86 1.71
CA PHE A 107 -4.04 -15.97 1.89
C PHE A 107 -4.70 -14.60 2.12
N ALA A 108 -4.06 -13.72 2.90
CA ALA A 108 -4.53 -12.34 3.06
C ALA A 108 -4.62 -11.60 1.72
N ALA A 109 -3.61 -11.74 0.86
CA ALA A 109 -3.60 -11.11 -0.47
C ALA A 109 -4.76 -11.62 -1.36
N LEU A 110 -5.07 -12.92 -1.31
CA LEU A 110 -6.23 -13.49 -2.00
C LEU A 110 -7.54 -12.90 -1.48
N ARG A 111 -7.69 -12.76 -0.16
CA ARG A 111 -8.90 -12.18 0.46
C ARG A 111 -9.07 -10.71 0.09
N VAL A 112 -8.00 -9.92 0.09
CA VAL A 112 -8.05 -8.52 -0.38
C VAL A 112 -8.40 -8.44 -1.87
N LYS A 113 -7.81 -9.30 -2.71
CA LYS A 113 -8.16 -9.39 -4.14
C LYS A 113 -9.65 -9.69 -4.34
N ASP A 114 -10.21 -10.63 -3.59
CA ASP A 114 -11.64 -10.94 -3.65
C ASP A 114 -12.50 -9.74 -3.23
N ALA A 115 -12.12 -9.03 -2.16
CA ALA A 115 -12.83 -7.84 -1.69
C ALA A 115 -12.87 -6.73 -2.76
N VAL A 116 -11.74 -6.48 -3.43
CA VAL A 116 -11.64 -5.52 -4.55
C VAL A 116 -12.55 -5.95 -5.70
N VAL A 117 -12.45 -7.21 -6.14
CA VAL A 117 -13.25 -7.73 -7.26
C VAL A 117 -14.75 -7.66 -6.96
N ASP A 118 -15.15 -8.02 -5.74
CA ASP A 118 -16.54 -8.00 -5.33
C ASP A 118 -17.07 -6.57 -5.18
N ARG A 119 -16.26 -5.60 -4.73
CA ARG A 119 -16.63 -4.17 -4.78
C ARG A 119 -17.00 -3.73 -6.19
N PHE A 120 -16.13 -4.00 -7.17
CA PHE A 120 -16.40 -3.60 -8.56
C PHE A 120 -17.60 -4.34 -9.14
N ARG A 121 -17.76 -5.63 -8.82
CA ARG A 121 -18.92 -6.39 -9.27
C ARG A 121 -20.22 -5.77 -8.74
N ASP A 122 -20.25 -5.41 -7.46
CA ASP A 122 -21.44 -4.84 -6.82
C ASP A 122 -21.72 -3.40 -7.31
N PHE A 123 -20.67 -2.61 -7.61
CA PHE A 123 -20.81 -1.19 -7.99
C PHE A 123 -21.05 -0.95 -9.49
N VAL A 124 -20.34 -1.67 -10.38
CA VAL A 124 -20.42 -1.49 -11.85
C VAL A 124 -20.84 -2.75 -12.63
N GLY A 125 -21.11 -3.87 -11.97
CA GLY A 125 -21.52 -5.11 -12.62
C GLY A 125 -20.41 -5.83 -13.41
N ARG A 126 -19.16 -5.34 -13.34
CA ARG A 126 -17.98 -5.89 -14.02
C ARG A 126 -16.87 -6.15 -13.00
N ARG A 127 -15.89 -6.98 -13.34
CA ARG A 127 -14.69 -7.22 -12.51
C ARG A 127 -13.42 -6.72 -13.20
N PRO A 128 -12.47 -6.13 -12.45
CA PRO A 128 -11.12 -5.92 -12.96
C PRO A 128 -10.39 -7.25 -13.08
N ASN A 129 -9.42 -7.31 -14.01
CA ASN A 129 -8.56 -8.47 -14.19
C ASN A 129 -7.35 -8.40 -13.26
N VAL A 130 -6.82 -9.57 -12.90
CA VAL A 130 -5.61 -9.68 -12.07
C VAL A 130 -4.45 -10.08 -12.96
N ASP A 131 -3.37 -9.31 -12.91
CA ASP A 131 -2.11 -9.61 -13.58
C ASP A 131 -0.98 -9.59 -12.54
N PRO A 132 -0.51 -10.76 -12.06
CA PRO A 132 0.55 -10.80 -11.05
C PRO A 132 1.92 -10.34 -11.55
N GLU A 133 2.17 -10.35 -12.87
CA GLU A 133 3.48 -10.07 -13.47
C GLU A 133 3.60 -8.59 -13.86
N ALA A 134 2.63 -8.09 -14.63
CA ALA A 134 2.63 -6.73 -15.17
C ALA A 134 1.30 -5.99 -14.91
N PRO A 135 0.91 -5.79 -13.63
CA PRO A 135 -0.31 -5.07 -13.31
C PRO A 135 -0.19 -3.58 -13.61
N ASP A 136 -1.29 -2.95 -14.04
CA ASP A 136 -1.39 -1.49 -14.07
C ASP A 136 -1.30 -0.88 -12.66
N LEU A 137 -1.87 -1.56 -11.65
CA LEU A 137 -1.86 -1.13 -10.24
C LEU A 137 -1.36 -2.21 -9.28
N ARG A 138 -0.52 -1.82 -8.33
CA ARG A 138 -0.07 -2.69 -7.23
C ARG A 138 -0.67 -2.22 -5.93
N ILE A 139 -1.56 -3.01 -5.36
CA ILE A 139 -2.11 -2.75 -4.03
C ILE A 139 -1.17 -3.40 -3.02
N ALA A 140 -0.53 -2.59 -2.19
CA ALA A 140 0.29 -3.08 -1.09
C ALA A 140 -0.50 -3.01 0.23
N VAL A 141 -0.47 -4.09 0.99
CA VAL A 141 -1.11 -4.18 2.31
C VAL A 141 -0.07 -4.53 3.35
N HIS A 142 0.04 -3.71 4.39
CA HIS A 142 0.89 -3.99 5.54
C HIS A 142 0.03 -4.29 6.76
N LEU A 143 0.12 -5.51 7.25
CA LEU A 143 -0.55 -5.99 8.44
C LEU A 143 0.36 -5.78 9.65
N GLN A 144 -0.12 -5.04 10.64
CA GLN A 144 0.59 -4.82 11.89
C GLN A 144 -0.39 -4.82 13.05
N GLU A 145 -0.12 -5.67 14.05
CA GLU A 145 -1.05 -5.95 15.15
C GLU A 145 -2.44 -6.29 14.57
N GLU A 146 -3.50 -5.66 15.04
CA GLU A 146 -4.87 -5.86 14.54
C GLU A 146 -5.26 -4.82 13.47
N THR A 147 -4.30 -4.27 12.74
CA THR A 147 -4.56 -3.24 11.71
C THR A 147 -3.92 -3.60 10.36
N ALA A 148 -4.58 -3.16 9.29
CA ALA A 148 -4.06 -3.23 7.93
C ALA A 148 -3.96 -1.83 7.35
N GLN A 149 -2.76 -1.43 6.95
CA GLN A 149 -2.55 -0.22 6.15
C GLN A 149 -2.48 -0.60 4.67
N VAL A 150 -3.31 0.05 3.86
CA VAL A 150 -3.40 -0.17 2.41
C VAL A 150 -2.73 0.99 1.68
N TYR A 151 -1.98 0.66 0.64
CA TYR A 151 -1.26 1.60 -0.21
C TYR A 151 -1.44 1.27 -1.69
N LEU A 152 -1.18 2.27 -2.53
CA LEU A 152 -0.81 2.12 -3.95
C LEU A 152 0.70 2.33 -4.13
#